data_AF-A0A2E4PNV8-F1
#
_entry.id   AF-A0A2E4PNV8-F1
#
_cell.length_a   1.000
_cell.length_b   1.000
_cell.length_c   1.000
_cell.angle_alpha   90.00
_cell.angle_beta   90.00
_cell.angle_gamma   90.00
#
_symmetry.space_group_name_H-M   'P 1'
#
loop_
_entity.id
_entity.type
_entity.pdbx_description
1 polymer ?
#
loop_
_entity_poly.entity_id
_entity_poly.type
_entity_poly.pdbx_seq_one_letter_code
_entity_poly.pdbx_strand_id
1 'polypeptide(L)'
;MRIEDEIKSTVALSIAKKVILNLAFTKNYVGDKFNEILKPFEISGEQYNVLRILRGQKGKPINMQDIQDRMVTKNSNTTRLIDKLLLKKMVERNVCPENRRKIEIL
;
A
#
# COMPACT_ATOMS: atom_id res chain seq x y z
N MET A 1 17.87 -21.18 -3.81
CA MET A 1 17.67 -20.11 -4.81
C MET A 1 18.98 -19.35 -4.95
N ARG A 2 19.49 -19.17 -6.17
CA ARG A 2 20.58 -18.23 -6.46
C ARG A 2 20.01 -17.14 -7.35
N ILE A 3 20.24 -15.88 -7.01
CA ILE A 3 19.65 -14.76 -7.74
C ILE A 3 20.09 -14.73 -9.21
N GLU A 4 21.31 -15.20 -9.48
CA GLU A 4 21.86 -15.30 -10.83
C GLU A 4 21.05 -16.25 -11.72
N ASP A 5 20.55 -17.36 -11.16
CA ASP A 5 19.74 -18.33 -11.89
C ASP A 5 18.35 -17.76 -12.19
N GLU A 6 17.74 -17.09 -11.21
CA GLU A 6 16.41 -16.46 -11.33
C GLU A 6 16.38 -15.36 -12.40
N ILE A 7 17.43 -14.53 -12.45
CA ILE A 7 17.53 -13.43 -13.43
C ILE A 7 18.27 -13.84 -14.72
N LYS A 8 18.68 -15.11 -14.83
CA LYS A 8 19.45 -15.65 -15.96
C LYS A 8 20.71 -14.85 -16.26
N SER A 9 21.44 -14.44 -15.21
CA SER A 9 22.69 -13.69 -15.36
C SER A 9 23.82 -14.62 -15.80
N THR A 10 24.53 -14.25 -16.86
CA THR A 10 25.70 -14.98 -17.39
C THR A 10 27.03 -14.47 -16.83
N VAL A 11 27.01 -13.44 -15.97
CA VAL A 11 28.21 -12.79 -15.43
C VAL A 11 28.29 -12.95 -13.91
N ALA A 12 29.51 -13.04 -13.39
CA ALA A 12 29.74 -13.08 -11.95
C ALA A 12 29.35 -11.74 -11.31
N LEU A 13 28.45 -11.79 -10.34
CA LEU A 13 28.03 -10.61 -9.58
C LEU A 13 28.85 -10.47 -8.30
N SER A 14 29.23 -9.24 -7.97
CA SER A 14 29.79 -8.94 -6.65
C SER A 14 28.75 -9.17 -5.55
N ILE A 15 29.21 -9.44 -4.32
CA ILE A 15 28.32 -9.67 -3.17
C ILE A 15 27.34 -8.51 -2.99
N ALA A 16 27.80 -7.26 -3.09
CA ALA A 16 26.95 -6.08 -2.98
C ALA A 16 25.82 -6.07 -4.02
N LYS A 17 26.11 -6.39 -5.29
CA LYS A 17 25.07 -6.48 -6.33
C LYS A 17 24.09 -7.62 -6.04
N LYS A 18 24.58 -8.79 -5.60
CA LYS A 18 23.71 -9.92 -5.23
C LYS A 18 22.74 -9.56 -4.11
N VAL A 19 23.20 -8.83 -3.09
CA VAL A 19 22.34 -8.41 -1.97
C VAL A 19 21.21 -7.51 -2.46
N ILE A 20 21.54 -6.48 -3.24
CA ILE A 20 20.53 -5.53 -3.77
C ILE A 20 19.51 -6.27 -4.63
N LEU A 21 19.96 -7.15 -5.53
CA LEU A 21 19.07 -7.89 -6.42
C LEU A 21 18.21 -8.90 -5.65
N ASN A 22 18.76 -9.62 -4.67
CA ASN A 22 17.96 -10.52 -3.83
C ASN A 22 16.87 -9.76 -3.05
N LEU A 23 17.19 -8.60 -2.48
CA LEU A 23 16.21 -7.78 -1.76
C LEU A 23 15.10 -7.30 -2.70
N ALA A 24 15.46 -6.80 -3.89
CA ALA A 24 14.48 -6.35 -4.88
C ALA A 24 13.61 -7.51 -5.39
N PHE A 25 14.22 -8.65 -5.72
CA PHE A 25 13.51 -9.84 -6.17
C PHE A 25 12.55 -10.36 -5.12
N THR A 26 13.02 -10.49 -3.87
CA THR A 26 12.19 -10.95 -2.75
C THR A 26 11.04 -9.99 -2.49
N LYS A 27 11.29 -8.67 -2.51
CA LYS A 27 10.24 -7.66 -2.38
C LYS A 27 9.16 -7.82 -3.45
N ASN A 28 9.55 -8.00 -4.70
CA ASN A 28 8.61 -8.16 -5.82
C ASN A 28 7.82 -9.46 -5.69
N TYR A 29 8.49 -10.59 -5.41
CA TYR A 29 7.85 -11.88 -5.23
C TYR A 29 6.78 -11.84 -4.12
N VAL A 30 7.11 -11.27 -2.96
CA VAL A 30 6.16 -11.10 -1.85
C VAL A 30 5.03 -10.15 -2.25
N GLY A 31 5.34 -9.06 -2.96
CA GLY A 31 4.35 -8.11 -3.47
C GLY A 31 3.35 -8.76 -4.44
N ASP A 32 3.83 -9.61 -5.35
CA ASP A 32 2.99 -10.32 -6.32
C ASP A 32 2.04 -11.30 -5.61
N LYS A 33 2.58 -12.09 -4.66
CA LYS A 33 1.75 -12.98 -3.83
C LYS A 33 0.75 -12.22 -2.97
N PHE A 34 1.13 -11.06 -2.46
CA PHE A 34 0.20 -10.21 -1.74
C PHE A 34 -0.92 -9.68 -2.64
N ASN A 35 -0.61 -9.25 -3.87
CA ASN A 35 -1.60 -8.82 -4.84
C ASN A 35 -2.54 -9.96 -5.28
N GLU A 36 -2.05 -11.20 -5.39
CA GLU A 36 -2.90 -12.38 -5.64
C GLU A 36 -3.95 -12.55 -4.52
N ILE A 37 -3.56 -12.36 -3.25
CA ILE A 37 -4.48 -12.42 -2.11
C ILE A 37 -5.52 -11.30 -2.15
N LEU A 38 -5.15 -10.11 -2.62
CA LEU A 38 -6.05 -8.95 -2.71
C LEU A 38 -7.01 -9.01 -3.91
N LYS A 39 -6.69 -9.81 -4.93
CA LYS A 39 -7.44 -9.89 -6.20
C LYS A 39 -8.94 -10.16 -6.02
N PRO A 40 -9.40 -11.09 -5.16
CA PRO A 40 -10.83 -11.32 -4.93
C PRO A 40 -11.57 -10.12 -4.31
N PHE A 41 -10.85 -9.24 -3.62
CA PHE A 41 -11.40 -8.02 -3.03
C PHE A 41 -11.31 -6.82 -3.97
N GLU A 42 -10.69 -7.00 -5.15
CA GLU A 42 -10.51 -5.97 -6.18
C GLU A 42 -9.86 -4.68 -5.66
N ILE A 43 -8.89 -4.81 -4.74
CA ILE A 43 -8.12 -3.68 -4.20
C ILE A 43 -6.63 -3.83 -4.48
N SER A 44 -5.92 -2.71 -4.62
CA SER A 44 -4.46 -2.69 -4.72
C SER A 44 -3.78 -2.75 -3.35
N GLY A 45 -2.48 -3.04 -3.32
CA GLY A 45 -1.68 -2.98 -2.10
C GLY A 45 -1.69 -1.59 -1.44
N GLU A 46 -1.73 -0.51 -2.21
CA GLU A 46 -1.86 0.85 -1.68
C GLU A 46 -3.23 1.11 -1.07
N GLN A 47 -4.31 0.62 -1.68
CA GLN A 47 -5.66 0.70 -1.10
C GLN A 47 -5.75 -0.12 0.19
N TYR A 48 -5.16 -1.32 0.21
CA TYR A 48 -5.00 -2.09 1.44
C TYR A 48 -4.22 -1.30 2.51
N ASN A 49 -3.18 -0.56 2.13
CA ASN A 49 -2.43 0.24 3.08
C ASN A 49 -3.30 1.34 3.72
N VAL A 50 -4.20 1.97 2.95
CA VAL A 50 -5.22 2.88 3.50
C VAL A 50 -6.11 2.14 4.53
N LEU A 51 -6.66 0.98 4.17
CA LEU A 51 -7.50 0.19 5.07
C LEU A 51 -6.76 -0.26 6.34
N ARG A 52 -5.47 -0.61 6.24
CA ARG A 52 -4.60 -0.91 7.39
C ARG A 52 -4.50 0.30 8.32
N ILE A 53 -4.27 1.49 7.77
CA ILE A 53 -4.14 2.73 8.55
C ILE A 53 -5.43 3.01 9.31
N LEU A 54 -6.58 2.92 8.63
CA LEU A 54 -7.91 3.10 9.22
C LEU A 54 -8.20 2.06 10.32
N ARG A 55 -7.89 0.78 10.07
CA ARG A 55 -7.98 -0.29 11.08
C ARG A 55 -7.16 0.03 12.34
N GLY A 56 -5.99 0.64 12.18
CA GLY A 56 -5.15 1.09 13.29
C GLY A 56 -5.75 2.22 14.13
N GLN A 57 -6.71 2.98 13.58
CA GLN A 57 -7.42 4.05 14.30
C GLN A 57 -8.53 3.54 15.22
N LYS A 58 -8.87 2.24 15.17
CA LYS A 58 -9.87 1.61 16.06
C LYS A 58 -11.22 2.34 16.05
N GLY A 59 -11.72 2.68 14.86
CA GLY A 59 -13.00 3.38 14.69
C GLY A 59 -12.94 4.89 14.96
N LYS A 60 -11.75 5.46 15.11
CA LYS A 60 -11.58 6.92 15.12
C LYS A 60 -11.40 7.43 13.69
N PRO A 61 -12.19 8.43 13.26
CA PRO A 61 -12.03 9.01 11.94
C PRO A 61 -10.69 9.74 11.86
N ILE A 62 -10.06 9.71 10.67
CA ILE A 62 -8.74 10.31 10.43
C ILE A 62 -8.77 11.16 9.17
N ASN A 63 -8.05 12.28 9.17
CA ASN A 63 -8.04 13.18 8.03
C ASN A 63 -7.11 12.68 6.91
N MET A 64 -7.29 13.18 5.69
CA MET A 64 -6.53 12.71 4.53
C MET A 64 -5.01 12.94 4.63
N GLN A 65 -4.59 14.05 5.25
CA GLN A 65 -3.16 14.37 5.42
C GLN A 65 -2.49 13.32 6.33
N ASP A 66 -3.13 12.98 7.45
CA ASP A 66 -2.60 11.99 8.37
C ASP A 66 -2.56 10.59 7.74
N ILE A 67 -3.53 10.24 6.88
CA ILE A 67 -3.48 8.99 6.11
C ILE A 67 -2.27 9.03 5.18
N GLN A 68 -2.08 10.11 4.42
CA GLN A 68 -0.96 10.26 3.50
C GLN A 68 0.39 10.16 4.21
N ASP A 69 0.52 10.74 5.41
CA ASP A 69 1.76 10.69 6.16
C ASP A 69 2.13 9.31 6.69
N ARG A 70 1.13 8.44 6.88
CA ARG A 70 1.28 7.04 7.29
C ARG A 70 1.40 6.07 6.11
N MET A 71 1.30 6.55 4.87
CA MET A 71 1.48 5.69 3.70
C MET A 71 2.91 5.16 3.62
N VAL A 72 3.06 3.87 3.32
CA VAL A 72 4.39 3.25 3.12
C VAL A 72 5.07 3.84 1.89
N THR A 73 4.30 4.12 0.84
CA THR A 73 4.79 4.77 -0.39
C THR A 73 4.23 6.18 -0.46
N LYS A 74 5.07 7.19 -0.22
CA LYS A 74 4.63 8.60 -0.12
C LYS A 74 4.22 9.27 -1.44
N ASN A 75 4.44 8.63 -2.59
CA ASN A 75 4.11 9.16 -3.91
C ASN A 75 2.70 8.78 -4.41
N SER A 76 1.88 8.12 -3.58
CA SER A 76 0.53 7.70 -3.97
C SER A 76 -0.44 8.88 -3.97
N ASN A 77 -1.28 8.98 -5.01
CA ASN A 77 -2.45 9.86 -5.04
C ASN A 77 -3.51 9.31 -4.06
N THR A 78 -3.30 9.56 -2.77
CA THR A 78 -4.08 9.02 -1.64
C THR A 78 -5.55 9.34 -1.77
N THR A 79 -5.89 10.55 -2.22
CA THR A 79 -7.27 10.97 -2.52
C THR A 79 -7.95 10.00 -3.50
N ARG A 80 -7.30 9.69 -4.63
CA ARG A 80 -7.85 8.77 -5.63
C ARG A 80 -7.96 7.33 -5.14
N LEU A 81 -7.08 6.91 -4.23
CA LEU A 81 -7.18 5.58 -3.60
C LEU A 81 -8.40 5.50 -2.68
N ILE A 82 -8.62 6.53 -1.86
CA ILE A 82 -9.77 6.64 -0.96
C ILE A 82 -11.07 6.73 -1.76
N ASP A 83 -11.14 7.55 -2.81
CA ASP A 83 -12.34 7.67 -3.63
C ASP A 83 -12.75 6.33 -4.26
N LYS A 84 -11.78 5.52 -4.72
CA LYS A 84 -12.06 4.16 -5.18
C LYS A 84 -12.57 3.23 -4.07
N LEU A 85 -12.07 3.38 -2.84
CA LEU A 85 -12.54 2.61 -1.68
C LEU A 85 -13.96 3.03 -1.26
N LEU A 86 -14.28 4.32 -1.36
CA LEU A 86 -15.63 4.86 -1.13
C LEU A 86 -16.64 4.27 -2.14
N LEU A 87 -16.27 4.23 -3.43
CA LEU A 87 -17.09 3.60 -4.47
C LEU A 87 -17.34 2.11 -4.19
N LYS A 88 -16.36 1.42 -3.59
CA LYS A 88 -16.45 0.03 -3.15
C LYS A 88 -17.14 -0.15 -1.79
N LYS A 89 -17.57 0.94 -1.14
CA LYS A 89 -18.20 0.94 0.20
C LYS A 89 -17.34 0.27 1.28
N MET A 90 -16.02 0.38 1.16
CA MET A 90 -15.06 -0.20 2.13
C MET A 90 -14.61 0.81 3.19
N VAL A 91 -14.90 2.09 2.98
CA VAL A 91 -14.64 3.21 3.88
C VAL A 91 -15.80 4.18 3.79
N GLU A 92 -15.93 5.05 4.78
CA GLU A 92 -16.98 6.07 4.84
C GLU A 92 -16.40 7.47 5.05
N ARG A 93 -17.08 8.48 4.51
CA ARG A 93 -16.75 9.88 4.82
C ARG A 93 -17.45 10.27 6.10
N ASN A 94 -16.68 10.65 7.12
CA ASN A 94 -17.17 11.26 8.33
C ASN A 94 -17.01 12.79 8.23
N VAL A 95 -18.11 13.52 8.39
CA VAL A 95 -18.08 14.98 8.45
C VAL A 95 -17.81 15.37 9.89
N CYS A 96 -16.73 16.12 10.12
CA CYS A 96 -16.41 16.59 11.46
C CYS A 96 -17.51 17.55 11.98
N PRO A 97 -18.13 17.29 13.14
CA PRO A 97 -19.21 18.14 13.68
C PRO A 97 -18.76 19.58 13.94
N GLU A 98 -17.52 19.77 14.38
CA GLU A 98 -16.93 21.07 14.72
C GLU A 98 -16.48 21.86 13.48
N ASN A 99 -16.11 21.16 12.41
CA ASN A 99 -15.71 21.78 11.15
C ASN A 99 -16.23 20.96 9.98
N ARG A 100 -17.42 21.32 9.48
CA ARG A 100 -18.07 20.63 8.36
C ARG A 100 -17.27 20.67 7.05
N ARG A 101 -16.23 21.52 6.94
CA ARG A 101 -15.30 21.55 5.81
C ARG A 101 -14.20 20.48 5.92
N LYS A 102 -14.00 19.89 7.10
CA LYS A 102 -13.03 18.82 7.33
C LYS A 102 -13.68 17.47 7.02
N ILE A 103 -13.16 16.82 5.98
CA ILE A 103 -13.55 15.46 5.61
C ILE A 103 -12.58 14.50 6.28
N GLU A 104 -13.12 13.61 7.09
CA GLU A 104 -12.39 12.52 7.70
C GLU A 104 -12.88 11.19 7.12
N ILE A 105 -12.03 10.17 7.18
CA ILE A 105 -12.33 8.84 6.65
C ILE A 105 -12.41 7.87 7.81
N LEU A 106 -13.40 6.98 7.75
CA LEU A 106 -13.64 5.88 8.67
C LEU A 106 -13.53 4.54 7.95
#